data_AF-A0A3P8JXI7-F1
#
_entry.id   AF-A0A3P8JXI7-F1
#
_cell.length_a   1.000
_cell.length_b   1.000
_cell.length_c   1.000
_cell.angle_alpha   90.00
_cell.angle_beta   90.00
_cell.angle_gamma   90.00
#
_symmetry.space_group_name_H-M   'P 1'
#
loop_
_entity.id
_entity.type
_entity.pdbx_description
1 polymer ?
#
loop_
_entity_poly.entity_id
_entity_poly.type
_entity_poly.pdbx_seq_one_letter_code
_entity_poly.pdbx_strand_id
1 'polypeptide(L)'
;MESVQNTLVARESSGWRKSDTVWMLGLYGTAIGAGVLFLPINAGGGGLIPLIIMAILAFPMTFFAHRGLTRFVLSGKNPGEDITEVVEEHFGVGAGKLITLLYFFAIYPILLVYSVAITNTVDSFITHQLGLVSPPRGNFIADFNCGHDGHCTVWRKNDC
;
A
#
# COMPACT_ATOMS: atom_id res chain seq x y z
N MET A 1 -33.19 -40.73 1.89
CA MET A 1 -33.07 -39.90 0.68
C MET A 1 -32.51 -38.53 1.06
N GLU A 2 -31.31 -38.48 1.68
CA GLU A 2 -30.75 -37.24 2.25
C GLU A 2 -29.31 -36.96 1.76
N SER A 3 -28.67 -37.93 1.09
CA SER A 3 -27.29 -37.81 0.60
C SER A 3 -27.17 -37.13 -0.77
N VAL A 4 -28.26 -36.94 -1.51
CA VAL A 4 -28.24 -36.34 -2.86
C VAL A 4 -28.37 -34.81 -2.80
N GLN A 5 -28.97 -34.26 -1.74
CA GLN A 5 -29.17 -32.82 -1.60
C GLN A 5 -27.87 -32.07 -1.25
N ASN A 6 -26.97 -32.69 -0.47
CA ASN A 6 -25.67 -32.08 -0.11
C ASN A 6 -24.70 -31.98 -1.29
N THR A 7 -24.86 -32.79 -2.34
CA THR A 7 -24.00 -32.74 -3.53
C THR A 7 -24.40 -31.62 -4.49
N LEU A 8 -25.65 -31.12 -4.42
CA LEU A 8 -26.16 -30.06 -5.29
C LEU A 8 -25.83 -28.64 -4.79
N VAL A 9 -25.52 -28.48 -3.50
CA VAL A 9 -25.02 -27.22 -2.93
C VAL A 9 -23.56 -26.97 -3.32
N ALA A 10 -22.82 -28.00 -3.76
CA ALA A 10 -21.39 -27.92 -4.01
C ALA A 10 -20.99 -27.48 -5.44
N ARG A 11 -21.92 -26.99 -6.28
CA ARG A 11 -21.55 -26.65 -7.67
C ARG A 11 -22.36 -25.56 -8.36
N GLU A 12 -22.92 -24.60 -7.65
CA GLU A 12 -23.17 -23.31 -8.29
C GLU A 12 -21.80 -22.64 -8.49
N SER A 13 -21.27 -22.66 -9.72
CA SER A 13 -20.15 -21.80 -10.07
C SER A 13 -20.62 -20.37 -9.82
N SER A 14 -20.22 -19.79 -8.69
CA SER A 14 -20.55 -18.42 -8.33
C SER A 14 -20.25 -17.54 -9.53
N GLY A 15 -21.31 -17.13 -10.23
CA GLY A 15 -21.17 -16.28 -11.40
C GLY A 15 -20.50 -14.99 -10.97
N TRP A 16 -19.58 -14.48 -11.78
CA TRP A 16 -18.83 -13.26 -11.49
C TRP A 16 -19.75 -12.13 -10.97
N ARG A 17 -19.54 -11.70 -9.72
CA ARG A 17 -20.38 -10.68 -9.09
C ARG A 17 -19.78 -9.31 -9.34
N LYS A 18 -20.63 -8.27 -9.38
CA LYS A 18 -20.15 -6.86 -9.47
C LYS A 18 -19.17 -6.51 -8.35
N SER A 19 -19.37 -7.09 -7.16
CA SER A 19 -18.46 -6.95 -6.03
C SER A 19 -17.05 -7.46 -6.35
N ASP A 20 -16.93 -8.53 -7.12
CA ASP A 20 -15.63 -9.14 -7.45
C ASP A 20 -14.82 -8.19 -8.34
N THR A 21 -15.46 -7.52 -9.31
CA THR A 21 -14.82 -6.46 -10.09
C THR A 21 -14.36 -5.30 -9.21
N VAL A 22 -15.19 -4.85 -8.26
CA VAL A 22 -14.85 -3.72 -7.38
C VAL A 22 -13.65 -4.06 -6.50
N TRP A 23 -13.64 -5.25 -5.90
CA TRP A 23 -12.51 -5.71 -5.09
C TRP A 23 -11.24 -5.91 -5.92
N MET A 24 -11.35 -6.46 -7.13
CA MET A 24 -10.20 -6.59 -8.03
C MET A 24 -9.64 -5.24 -8.46
N LEU A 25 -10.50 -4.28 -8.81
CA LEU A 25 -10.07 -2.92 -9.17
C LEU A 25 -9.42 -2.20 -7.97
N GLY A 26 -9.95 -2.37 -6.77
CA GLY A 26 -9.35 -1.83 -5.54
C GLY A 26 -7.97 -2.41 -5.26
N LEU A 27 -7.82 -3.74 -5.32
CA LEU A 27 -6.54 -4.43 -5.14
C LEU A 27 -5.53 -4.08 -6.23
N TYR A 28 -5.99 -3.89 -7.48
CA TYR A 28 -5.13 -3.45 -8.57
C TYR A 28 -4.65 -2.00 -8.37
N GLY A 29 -5.52 -1.11 -7.90
CA GLY A 29 -5.18 0.29 -7.62
C GLY A 29 -4.11 0.44 -6.52
N THR A 30 -4.17 -0.37 -5.47
CA THR A 30 -3.14 -0.36 -4.42
C THR A 30 -1.81 -0.94 -4.89
N ALA A 31 -1.84 -1.99 -5.72
CA ALA A 31 -0.65 -2.61 -6.30
C ALA A 31 0.08 -1.68 -7.28
N ILE A 32 -0.66 -0.98 -8.15
CA ILE A 32 -0.08 0.00 -9.10
C ILE A 32 0.41 1.26 -8.37
N GLY A 33 -0.24 1.67 -7.28
CA GLY A 33 0.02 2.93 -6.56
C GLY A 33 1.48 3.16 -6.14
N ALA A 34 1.79 3.01 -4.86
CA ALA A 34 3.13 3.35 -4.34
C ALA A 34 4.25 2.46 -4.95
N GLY A 35 3.94 1.20 -5.30
CA GLY A 35 4.93 0.23 -5.79
C GLY A 35 5.52 0.55 -7.15
N VAL A 36 4.75 1.09 -8.10
CA VAL A 36 5.22 1.37 -9.46
C VAL A 36 5.80 2.79 -9.59
N LEU A 37 5.57 3.68 -8.63
CA LEU A 37 6.16 5.02 -8.66
C LEU A 37 7.58 5.05 -8.08
N PHE A 38 7.82 4.35 -6.96
CA PHE A 38 9.13 4.42 -6.27
C PHE A 38 10.16 3.40 -6.78
N LEU A 39 9.71 2.29 -7.38
CA LEU A 39 10.60 1.25 -7.91
C LEU A 39 11.33 1.69 -9.20
N PRO A 40 10.67 2.31 -10.20
CA PRO A 40 11.31 2.70 -11.46
C PRO A 40 12.15 3.97 -11.35
N ILE A 41 11.91 4.86 -10.39
CA ILE A 41 12.74 6.06 -10.22
C ILE A 41 14.18 5.70 -9.86
N ASN A 42 14.38 4.72 -8.97
CA ASN A 42 15.71 4.25 -8.59
C ASN A 42 16.25 3.14 -9.51
N ALA A 43 15.42 2.23 -10.00
CA ALA A 43 15.87 1.13 -10.87
C ALA A 43 16.02 1.54 -12.35
N GLY A 44 15.29 2.57 -12.80
CA GLY A 44 15.36 3.11 -14.17
C GLY A 44 16.69 3.80 -14.48
N GLY A 45 17.45 4.22 -13.47
CA GLY A 45 18.84 4.64 -13.64
C GLY A 45 19.75 3.52 -14.16
N GLY A 46 19.35 2.25 -14.01
CA GLY A 46 20.05 1.06 -14.54
C GLY A 46 19.58 0.57 -15.91
N GLY A 47 18.63 1.28 -16.55
CA GLY A 47 18.07 0.92 -17.86
C GLY A 47 16.89 -0.06 -17.82
N LEU A 48 16.42 -0.50 -18.99
CA LEU A 48 15.24 -1.38 -19.13
C LEU A 48 15.50 -2.84 -18.73
N ILE A 49 16.76 -3.29 -18.86
CA ILE A 49 17.15 -4.70 -18.66
C ILE A 49 16.94 -5.17 -17.21
N PRO A 50 17.37 -4.42 -16.16
CA PRO A 50 17.11 -4.80 -14.77
C PRO A 50 15.62 -4.92 -14.44
N LEU A 51 14.78 -4.06 -15.02
CA LEU A 51 13.33 -4.09 -14.79
C LEU A 51 12.70 -5.39 -15.32
N ILE A 52 13.10 -5.85 -16.51
CA ILE A 52 12.61 -7.10 -17.10
C ILE A 52 13.04 -8.30 -16.24
N ILE A 53 14.30 -8.33 -15.80
CA ILE A 53 14.81 -9.42 -14.96
C ILE A 53 14.08 -9.47 -13.61
N MET A 54 13.89 -8.32 -12.97
CA MET A 54 13.13 -8.24 -11.71
C MET A 54 11.68 -8.66 -11.89
N ALA A 55 11.03 -8.30 -13.01
CA ALA A 55 9.66 -8.72 -13.29
C ALA A 55 9.54 -10.25 -13.46
N ILE A 56 10.47 -10.88 -14.20
CA ILE A 56 10.48 -12.33 -14.42
C ILE A 56 10.68 -13.10 -13.11
N LEU A 57 11.51 -12.59 -12.20
CA LEU A 57 11.76 -13.24 -10.91
C LEU A 57 10.66 -12.94 -9.87
N ALA A 58 10.13 -11.72 -9.84
CA ALA A 58 9.07 -11.33 -8.91
C ALA A 58 7.72 -12.02 -9.24
N PHE A 59 7.46 -12.31 -10.51
CA PHE A 59 6.22 -12.96 -10.95
C PHE A 59 5.98 -14.33 -10.29
N PRO A 60 6.87 -15.34 -10.39
CA PRO A 60 6.66 -16.63 -9.75
C PRO A 60 6.61 -16.50 -8.22
N MET A 61 7.46 -15.63 -7.63
CA MET A 61 7.49 -15.42 -6.18
C MET A 61 6.12 -14.93 -5.66
N THR A 62 5.58 -13.87 -6.26
CA THR A 62 4.31 -13.28 -5.82
C THR A 62 3.12 -14.19 -6.14
N PHE A 63 3.10 -14.84 -7.31
CA PHE A 63 2.02 -15.74 -7.71
C PHE A 63 1.85 -16.93 -6.75
N PHE A 64 2.95 -17.60 -6.38
CA PHE A 64 2.88 -18.73 -5.45
C PHE A 64 2.53 -18.30 -4.03
N ALA A 65 3.08 -17.18 -3.55
CA ALA A 65 2.78 -16.64 -2.23
C ALA A 65 1.29 -16.26 -2.09
N HIS A 66 0.74 -15.55 -3.07
CA HIS A 66 -0.68 -15.19 -3.08
C HIS A 66 -1.56 -16.43 -3.08
N ARG A 67 -1.26 -17.43 -3.93
CA ARG A 67 -2.05 -18.67 -3.98
C ARG A 67 -2.02 -19.46 -2.67
N GLY A 68 -0.89 -19.46 -1.97
CA GLY A 68 -0.76 -20.05 -0.63
C GLY A 68 -1.63 -19.33 0.39
N LEU A 69 -1.58 -18.00 0.41
CA LEU A 69 -2.37 -17.18 1.33
C LEU A 69 -3.87 -17.31 1.06
N THR A 70 -4.32 -17.33 -0.20
CA THR A 70 -5.75 -17.52 -0.51
C THR A 70 -6.26 -18.88 -0.01
N ARG A 71 -5.47 -19.94 -0.15
CA ARG A 71 -5.85 -21.27 0.38
C ARG A 71 -5.86 -21.30 1.91
N PHE A 72 -4.92 -20.60 2.53
CA PHE A 72 -4.85 -20.50 3.98
C PHE A 72 -6.07 -19.75 4.55
N VAL A 73 -6.42 -18.59 3.98
CA VAL A 73 -7.59 -17.80 4.40
C VAL A 73 -8.90 -18.57 4.19
N LEU A 74 -9.04 -19.29 3.08
CA LEU A 74 -10.21 -20.13 2.80
C LEU A 74 -10.26 -21.43 3.63
N SER A 75 -9.19 -21.77 4.36
CA SER A 75 -9.13 -22.93 5.26
C SER A 75 -9.66 -22.61 6.68
N GLY A 76 -9.97 -21.35 6.97
CA GLY A 76 -10.60 -20.93 8.23
C GLY A 76 -12.00 -21.52 8.38
N LYS A 77 -12.30 -22.03 9.57
CA LYS A 77 -13.51 -22.83 9.82
C LYS A 77 -14.77 -21.97 10.01
N ASN A 78 -14.61 -20.70 10.38
CA ASN A 78 -15.68 -19.73 10.58
C ASN A 78 -15.67 -18.63 9.49
N PRO A 79 -16.79 -18.39 8.79
CA PRO A 79 -16.86 -17.34 7.78
C PRO A 79 -16.92 -15.96 8.44
N GLY A 80 -15.81 -15.22 8.42
CA GLY A 80 -15.73 -13.83 8.87
C GLY A 80 -14.65 -13.54 9.93
N GLU A 81 -13.85 -14.53 10.30
CA GLU A 81 -12.73 -14.34 11.23
C GLU A 81 -11.52 -13.70 10.55
N ASP A 82 -10.79 -12.88 11.31
CA ASP A 82 -9.59 -12.19 10.81
C ASP A 82 -8.46 -13.20 10.55
N ILE A 83 -7.54 -12.84 9.65
CA ILE A 83 -6.34 -13.63 9.32
C ILE A 83 -5.58 -14.07 10.58
N THR A 84 -5.55 -13.24 11.63
CA THR A 84 -4.89 -13.54 12.90
C THR A 84 -5.54 -14.69 13.67
N GLU A 85 -6.87 -14.83 13.57
CA GLU A 85 -7.65 -15.86 14.25
C GLU A 85 -7.56 -17.20 13.49
N VAL A 86 -7.54 -17.16 12.16
CA VAL A 86 -7.27 -18.36 11.32
C VAL A 86 -5.86 -18.92 11.55
N VAL A 87 -4.87 -18.04 11.80
CA VAL A 87 -3.51 -18.44 12.20
C VAL A 87 -3.50 -19.06 13.59
N GLU A 88 -4.24 -18.49 14.52
CA GLU A 88 -4.36 -19.02 15.87
C GLU A 88 -5.05 -20.39 15.90
N GLU A 89 -6.03 -20.62 15.03
CA GLU A 89 -6.72 -21.92 14.89
C GLU A 89 -5.80 -23.01 14.29
N HIS A 90 -4.98 -22.67 13.27
CA HIS A 90 -4.10 -23.65 12.60
C HIS A 90 -2.73 -23.86 13.27
N PHE A 91 -2.18 -22.82 13.90
CA PHE A 91 -0.81 -22.82 14.44
C PHE A 91 -0.74 -22.51 15.95
N GLY A 92 -1.85 -22.13 16.59
CA GLY A 92 -1.96 -21.84 18.02
C GLY A 92 -1.72 -20.37 18.40
N VAL A 93 -2.03 -20.03 19.66
CA VAL A 93 -1.98 -18.67 20.25
C VAL A 93 -0.61 -17.98 20.07
N GLY A 94 0.47 -18.76 20.08
CA GLY A 94 1.83 -18.23 19.89
C GLY A 94 2.11 -17.72 18.48
N ALA A 95 1.56 -18.37 17.46
CA ALA A 95 1.72 -17.97 16.06
C ALA A 95 0.88 -16.73 15.73
N GLY A 96 -0.33 -16.62 16.29
CA GLY A 96 -1.17 -15.42 16.18
C GLY A 96 -0.44 -14.18 16.71
N LYS A 97 0.17 -14.28 17.90
CA LYS A 97 0.93 -13.17 18.51
C LYS A 97 2.16 -12.76 17.69
N LEU A 98 2.85 -13.72 17.06
CA LEU A 98 4.00 -13.45 16.18
C LEU A 98 3.57 -12.72 14.90
N ILE A 99 2.47 -13.13 14.27
CA ILE A 99 1.95 -12.50 13.05
C ILE A 99 1.48 -11.07 13.34
N THR A 100 0.80 -10.82 14.47
CA THR A 100 0.41 -9.46 14.88
C THR A 100 1.61 -8.54 15.08
N LEU A 101 2.71 -9.04 15.66
CA LEU A 101 3.95 -8.27 15.81
C LEU A 101 4.60 -7.97 14.45
N LEU A 102 4.69 -8.97 13.57
CA LEU A 102 5.18 -8.78 12.19
C LEU A 102 4.31 -7.79 11.41
N TYR A 103 2.99 -7.83 11.58
CA TYR A 103 2.05 -6.91 10.95
C TYR A 103 2.31 -5.46 11.37
N PHE A 104 2.54 -5.22 12.67
CA PHE A 104 2.91 -3.91 13.17
C PHE A 104 4.24 -3.42 12.57
N PHE A 105 5.26 -4.30 12.54
CA PHE A 105 6.57 -3.95 11.98
C PHE A 105 6.55 -3.78 10.45
N ALA A 106 5.62 -4.40 9.74
CA ALA A 106 5.47 -4.20 8.30
C ALA A 106 4.76 -2.87 7.99
N ILE A 107 3.68 -2.54 8.70
CA ILE A 107 2.88 -1.34 8.42
C ILE A 107 3.61 -0.07 8.85
N TYR A 108 4.27 -0.09 10.01
CA TYR A 108 4.90 1.11 10.56
C TYR A 108 5.93 1.76 9.61
N PRO A 109 6.90 1.02 9.02
CA PRO A 109 7.83 1.57 8.03
C PRO A 109 7.17 2.01 6.73
N ILE A 110 6.13 1.31 6.26
CA ILE A 110 5.39 1.69 5.05
C ILE A 110 4.76 3.08 5.24
N LEU A 111 4.14 3.33 6.40
CA LEU A 111 3.58 4.63 6.74
C LEU A 111 4.65 5.72 6.83
N LEU A 112 5.81 5.43 7.44
CA LEU A 112 6.91 6.39 7.53
C LEU A 112 7.46 6.81 6.14
N VAL A 113 7.72 5.85 5.25
CA VAL A 113 8.19 6.14 3.89
C VAL A 113 7.15 6.93 3.11
N TYR A 114 5.87 6.59 3.29
CA TYR A 114 4.76 7.31 2.65
C TYR A 114 4.68 8.77 3.10
N SER A 115 4.88 9.04 4.39
CA SER A 115 4.95 10.42 4.92
C SER A 115 6.08 11.21 4.26
N VAL A 116 7.30 10.63 4.17
CA VAL A 116 8.45 11.29 3.53
C VAL A 116 8.17 11.57 2.04
N ALA A 117 7.55 10.63 1.34
CA ALA A 117 7.18 10.78 -0.06
C ALA A 117 6.19 11.94 -0.30
N ILE A 118 5.16 12.07 0.55
CA ILE A 118 4.21 13.19 0.47
C ILE A 118 4.92 14.51 0.72
N THR A 119 5.73 14.61 1.77
CA THR A 119 6.45 15.85 2.08
C THR A 119 7.35 16.29 0.91
N ASN A 120 8.05 15.35 0.27
CA ASN A 120 8.89 15.64 -0.90
C ASN A 120 8.07 16.06 -2.14
N THR A 121 6.90 15.46 -2.34
CA THR A 121 6.02 15.77 -3.48
C THR A 121 5.36 17.14 -3.31
N VAL A 122 4.88 17.44 -2.11
CA VAL A 122 4.29 18.73 -1.76
C VAL A 122 5.33 19.84 -1.88
N ASP A 123 6.56 19.61 -1.40
CA ASP A 123 7.68 20.55 -1.55
C ASP A 123 7.98 20.86 -3.02
N SER A 124 8.05 19.80 -3.84
CA SER A 124 8.26 19.93 -5.29
C SER A 124 7.12 20.68 -5.98
N PHE A 125 5.87 20.45 -5.56
CA PHE A 125 4.71 21.16 -6.09
C PHE A 125 4.76 22.66 -5.75
N ILE A 126 5.09 23.01 -4.50
CA ILE A 126 5.18 24.41 -4.05
C ILE A 126 6.29 25.16 -4.81
N THR A 127 7.44 24.54 -4.98
CA THR A 127 8.60 25.19 -5.60
C THR A 127 8.50 25.27 -7.12
N HIS A 128 8.01 24.21 -7.79
CA HIS A 128 8.04 24.11 -9.25
C HIS A 128 6.74 24.54 -9.92
N GLN A 129 5.59 24.43 -9.24
CA GLN A 129 4.29 24.79 -9.82
C GLN A 129 3.74 26.10 -9.25
N LEU A 130 4.00 26.40 -7.97
CA LEU A 130 3.58 27.65 -7.34
C LEU A 130 4.66 28.74 -7.31
N GLY A 131 5.92 28.40 -7.64
CA GLY A 131 7.06 29.33 -7.66
C GLY A 131 7.41 29.92 -6.29
N LEU A 132 6.87 29.35 -5.21
CA LEU A 132 7.11 29.81 -3.85
C LEU A 132 8.35 29.12 -3.28
N VAL A 133 9.08 29.81 -2.40
CA VAL A 133 10.20 29.18 -1.71
C VAL A 133 9.68 28.09 -0.76
N SER A 134 10.36 26.96 -0.75
CA SER A 134 10.05 25.80 0.09
C SER A 134 9.91 26.20 1.57
N PRO A 135 8.77 25.92 2.23
CA PRO A 135 8.61 26.20 3.64
C PRO A 135 9.60 25.36 4.47
N PRO A 136 10.31 25.94 5.45
CA PRO A 136 11.29 25.23 6.26
C PRO A 136 10.67 24.03 6.99
N ARG A 137 11.35 22.88 6.88
CA ARG A 137 10.94 21.55 7.36
C ARG A 137 10.63 21.44 8.88
N GLY A 138 10.84 22.52 9.64
CA GLY A 138 10.66 22.57 11.10
C GLY A 138 9.69 23.64 11.63
N ASN A 139 9.08 24.48 10.80
CA ASN A 139 8.14 25.49 11.26
C ASN A 139 7.00 25.67 10.25
N PHE A 140 5.90 24.95 10.48
CA PHE A 140 4.67 25.00 9.66
C PHE A 140 3.87 26.30 9.81
N ILE A 141 4.50 27.36 10.34
CA ILE A 141 3.95 28.70 10.49
C ILE A 141 4.92 29.68 9.82
N ALA A 142 4.97 29.64 8.49
CA ALA A 142 5.45 30.76 7.72
C ALA A 142 4.20 31.55 7.30
N ASP A 143 3.95 32.67 7.98
CA ASP A 143 2.97 33.65 7.52
C ASP A 143 3.45 34.19 6.17
N PHE A 144 2.85 33.71 5.08
CA PHE A 144 3.04 34.27 3.76
C PHE A 144 2.23 35.57 3.68
N ASN A 145 2.90 36.71 3.84
CA ASN A 145 2.29 38.00 3.51
C ASN A 145 2.72 38.41 2.11
N CYS A 146 1.77 38.39 1.17
CA CYS A 146 1.99 38.74 -0.23
C CYS A 146 1.93 40.27 -0.36
N GLY A 147 3.08 40.91 -0.51
CA GLY A 147 3.19 42.33 -0.85
C GLY A 147 2.68 42.62 -2.26
N HIS A 148 2.14 43.82 -2.46
CA HIS A 148 1.48 44.29 -3.69
C HIS A 148 2.43 44.44 -4.92
N ASP A 149 3.68 44.02 -4.77
CA ASP A 149 4.83 44.12 -5.66
C ASP A 149 5.28 42.75 -6.23
N GLY A 150 4.58 41.65 -5.89
CA GLY A 150 4.79 40.34 -6.52
C GLY A 150 6.07 39.60 -6.10
N HIS A 151 6.85 40.14 -5.17
CA HIS A 151 8.01 39.50 -4.57
C HIS A 151 7.63 38.83 -3.23
N CYS A 152 7.35 37.52 -3.26
CA CYS A 152 7.15 36.74 -2.03
C CYS A 152 8.51 36.46 -1.36
N THR A 153 8.79 37.09 -0.22
CA THR A 153 9.97 36.82 0.61
C THR A 153 9.57 36.05 1.86
N VAL A 154 10.36 35.04 2.25
CA VAL A 154 10.20 34.36 3.54
C VAL A 154 10.72 35.28 4.63
N TRP A 155 9.82 35.76 5.49
CA TRP A 155 10.22 36.40 6.74
C TRP A 155 10.64 35.33 7.74
N ARG A 156 11.92 35.35 8.13
CA ARG A 156 12.43 34.54 9.24
C ARG A 156 11.93 35.24 10.51
N LYS A 157 11.26 34.52 11.41
CA LYS A 157 10.64 35.06 12.65
C LYS A 157 11.64 35.69 13.65
N ASN A 158 12.90 35.86 13.28
CA ASN A 158 13.97 36.42 14.11
C ASN A 158 14.36 37.86 13.76
N ASP A 159 13.66 38.51 12.82
CA ASP A 159 13.94 39.89 12.44
C ASP A 159 13.05 40.88 13.24
N CYS A 160 13.14 40.83 14.58
CA CYS A 160 12.76 41.94 15.48
C CYS A 160 14.03 42.67 15.92
#